data_AF-G8XFU5-F1
#
_entry.id   AF-G8XFU5-F1
#
_cell.length_a   1.000
_cell.length_b   1.000
_cell.length_c   1.000
_cell.angle_alpha   90.00
_cell.angle_beta   90.00
_cell.angle_gamma   90.00
#
_symmetry.space_group_name_H-M   'P 1'
#
loop_
_entity.id
_entity.type
_entity.pdbx_description
1 polymer ?
#
loop_
_entity_poly.entity_id
_entity_poly.type
_entity_poly.pdbx_seq_one_letter_code
_entity_poly.pdbx_strand_id
1 'polypeptide(L)' 'MAKPVRAAIGDVWIRCTFCQGDLFRNREVKLNSSGMELLNVGWANESATGLICWNCGYVHLFVNRDLELYKVKQTG' A
#
# COMPACT_ATOMS: atom_id res chain seq x y z
N MET A 1 -16.72 -0.79 -5.65
CA MET A 1 -15.51 -1.65 -5.57
C MET A 1 -14.28 -0.81 -5.86
N ALA A 2 -13.19 -0.97 -5.09
CA ALA A 2 -11.94 -0.25 -5.38
C ALA A 2 -11.42 -0.63 -6.76
N LYS A 3 -11.00 0.34 -7.58
CA LYS A 3 -10.42 0.07 -8.91
C LYS A 3 -8.98 -0.42 -8.74
N PRO A 4 -8.51 -1.40 -9.55
CA PRO A 4 -7.13 -1.85 -9.46
C PRO A 4 -6.16 -0.74 -9.85
N VAL A 5 -5.00 -0.75 -9.22
CA VAL A 5 -3.87 0.15 -9.51
C VAL A 5 -2.61 -0.67 -9.81
N ARG A 6 -1.72 -0.11 -10.62
CA ARG A 6 -0.30 -0.47 -10.65
C ARG A 6 0.47 0.49 -9.76
N ALA A 7 1.65 0.12 -9.31
CA ALA A 7 2.47 0.97 -8.45
C ALA A 7 3.94 0.94 -8.85
N ALA A 8 4.65 2.04 -8.60
CA ALA A 8 6.08 2.17 -8.82
C ALA A 8 6.72 3.07 -7.75
N ILE A 9 8.05 2.98 -7.62
CA ILE A 9 8.88 3.94 -6.89
C ILE A 9 9.95 4.39 -7.88
N GLY A 10 9.84 5.63 -8.37
CA GLY A 10 10.59 6.08 -9.54
C GLY A 10 10.36 5.14 -10.73
N ASP A 11 11.44 4.69 -11.37
CA ASP A 11 11.39 3.80 -12.54
C ASP A 11 11.16 2.31 -12.19
N VAL A 12 11.02 1.97 -10.91
CA VAL A 12 10.90 0.58 -10.45
C VAL A 12 9.44 0.21 -10.24
N TRP A 13 8.91 -0.61 -11.16
CA TRP A 13 7.55 -1.16 -11.06
C TRP A 13 7.45 -2.25 -9.99
N ILE A 14 6.45 -2.12 -9.13
CA ILE A 14 6.20 -3.08 -8.06
C ILE A 14 5.44 -4.28 -8.62
N ARG A 15 5.97 -5.47 -8.33
CA ARG A 15 5.30 -6.76 -8.50
C ARG A 15 5.14 -7.44 -7.16
N CYS A 16 4.08 -8.24 -7.02
CA CYS A 16 3.87 -9.04 -5.83
C CYS A 16 5.05 -9.98 -5.61
N THR A 17 5.71 -9.92 -4.46
CA THR A 17 6.86 -10.79 -4.16
C THR A 17 6.48 -12.25 -4.10
N PHE A 18 5.22 -12.56 -3.79
CA PHE A 18 4.72 -13.92 -3.71
C PHE A 18 4.31 -14.50 -5.08
N CYS A 19 3.43 -13.83 -5.83
CA CYS A 19 2.85 -14.39 -7.07
C CYS A 19 3.23 -13.63 -8.34
N GLN A 20 4.06 -12.59 -8.26
CA GLN A 20 4.52 -11.76 -9.39
C GLN A 20 3.43 -10.94 -10.13
N GLY A 21 2.18 -10.94 -9.65
CA GLY A 21 1.12 -10.07 -10.18
C GLY A 21 1.42 -8.58 -9.98
N ASP A 22 0.92 -7.73 -10.89
CA ASP A 22 1.21 -6.29 -10.96
C ASP A 22 0.00 -5.39 -10.61
N LEU A 23 -1.15 -5.98 -10.30
CA LEU A 23 -2.37 -5.28 -9.92
C LEU A 23 -2.59 -5.31 -8.41
N PHE A 24 -2.99 -4.18 -7.85
CA PHE A 24 -3.17 -4.01 -6.42
C PHE A 24 -4.45 -3.25 -6.08
N ARG A 25 -4.94 -3.48 -4.86
CA ARG A 25 -5.80 -2.55 -4.12
C ARG A 25 -4.92 -1.79 -3.14
N ASN A 26 -5.03 -0.47 -3.07
CA ASN A 26 -4.31 0.32 -2.08
C ASN A 26 -5.21 0.64 -0.87
N ARG A 27 -4.60 0.76 0.31
CA ARG A 27 -5.23 1.31 1.51
C ARG A 27 -4.19 1.96 2.42
N GLU A 28 -4.62 2.86 3.29
CA GLU A 28 -3.78 3.33 4.40
C GLU A 28 -3.74 2.29 5.53
N VAL A 29 -2.58 2.14 6.17
CA VAL A 29 -2.36 1.25 7.32
C VAL A 29 -1.66 2.05 8.41
N LYS A 30 -2.28 2.14 9.59
CA LYS A 30 -1.68 2.80 10.76
C LYS A 30 -0.56 1.93 11.33
N LEU A 31 0.58 2.54 11.66
CA LEU A 31 1.72 1.90 12.30
C LEU A 31 1.81 2.33 13.77
N ASN A 32 0.74 2.12 14.54
CA ASN A 32 0.76 2.42 15.96
C ASN A 32 1.57 1.37 16.73
N SER A 33 2.49 1.83 17.59
CA SER A 33 3.09 1.00 18.63
C SER A 33 2.11 0.88 19.80
N SER A 34 1.89 -0.33 20.31
CA SER A 34 0.89 -0.59 21.37
C SER A 34 1.16 0.20 22.68
N GLY A 35 2.35 0.76 22.87
CA GLY A 35 2.72 1.56 24.05
C GLY A 35 2.42 3.07 23.95
N MET A 36 2.09 3.58 22.75
CA MET A 36 1.80 5.00 22.50
C MET A 36 0.32 5.38 22.68
N GLU A 37 -0.59 4.42 22.86
CA GLU A 37 -2.00 4.74 23.15
C GLU A 37 -2.25 5.13 24.62
N LEU A 38 -1.31 4.83 25.53
CA LEU A 38 -1.42 5.14 26.97
C LEU A 38 -0.95 6.56 27.34
N LEU A 39 -0.05 7.15 26.54
CA LEU A 39 0.41 8.53 26.68
C LEU A 39 -0.23 9.30 25.54
N ASN A 40 -1.16 10.23 25.84
CA ASN A 40 -2.02 10.98 24.92
C ASN A 40 -1.27 11.88 23.90
N VAL A 41 -0.31 11.30 23.18
CA VAL A 41 0.63 11.88 22.24
C VAL A 41 0.31 11.23 20.89
N GLY A 42 -0.93 11.43 20.43
CA GLY A 42 -1.45 10.96 19.15
C GLY A 42 -0.84 11.65 17.92
N TRP A 43 0.39 12.17 18.04
CA TRP A 43 1.10 12.97 17.05
C TRP A 43 2.44 12.34 16.60
N ALA A 44 2.51 11.02 16.64
CA ALA A 44 3.39 10.24 15.75
C ALA A 44 2.53 9.20 15.01
N ASN A 45 1.55 9.69 14.25
CA ASN A 45 0.75 8.88 13.32
C ASN A 45 1.59 8.52 12.09
N GLU A 46 2.57 7.63 12.26
CA GLU A 46 3.20 7.00 11.12
C GLU A 46 2.15 6.08 10.46
N SER A 47 1.82 6.37 9.20
CA SER A 47 1.00 5.49 8.38
C SER A 47 1.79 5.02 7.17
N ALA A 48 1.46 3.82 6.71
CA ALA A 48 2.00 3.19 5.53
C ALA A 48 0.91 3.08 4.46
N THR A 49 1.30 3.10 3.19
CA THR A 49 0.45 2.62 2.11
C THR A 49 0.57 1.11 2.02
N GLY A 50 -0.55 0.41 2.19
CA GLY A 50 -0.69 -1.01 1.94
C GLY A 50 -1.11 -1.30 0.49
N LEU A 51 -0.30 -2.06 -0.24
CA LEU A 51 -0.67 -2.64 -1.53
C LEU A 51 -1.06 -4.10 -1.35
N ILE A 52 -2.34 -4.40 -1.54
CA ILE A 52 -2.90 -5.75 -1.47
C ILE A 52 -2.95 -6.31 -2.88
N CYS A 53 -2.18 -7.36 -3.15
CA CYS A 53 -2.15 -8.00 -4.48
C CYS A 53 -3.55 -8.48 -4.87
N TRP A 54 -3.96 -8.13 -6.09
CA TRP A 54 -5.28 -8.48 -6.61
C TRP A 54 -5.44 -10.00 -6.84
N ASN A 55 -4.34 -10.70 -7.13
CA ASN A 55 -4.35 -12.11 -7.49
C ASN A 55 -4.31 -13.04 -6.26
N CYS A 56 -3.43 -12.77 -5.29
CA CYS A 56 -3.19 -13.68 -4.16
C CYS A 56 -3.46 -13.08 -2.78
N GLY A 57 -3.75 -11.78 -2.69
CA GLY A 57 -4.03 -11.10 -1.42
C GLY A 57 -2.81 -10.76 -0.56
N TYR A 58 -1.57 -11.08 -0.99
CA TYR A 58 -0.36 -10.70 -0.27
C TYR A 58 -0.27 -9.16 -0.11
N VAL A 59 0.14 -8.71 1.07
CA VAL A 59 0.17 -7.29 1.43
C VAL A 59 1.60 -6.79 1.51
N HIS A 60 1.92 -5.79 0.69
CA HIS A 60 3.12 -4.99 0.84
C HIS A 60 2.80 -3.73 1.63
N LEU A 61 3.66 -3.34 2.57
CA LEU A 61 3.55 -2.09 3.32
C LEU A 61 4.70 -1.16 2.94
N PHE A 62 4.38 0.07 2.58
CA PHE A 62 5.34 1.10 2.22
C PHE A 62 5.15 2.33 3.10
N VAL A 63 6.15 2.65 3.91
CA VAL A 63 6.25 3.94 4.63
C VAL A 63 6.84 5.04 3.73
N ASN A 64 7.48 4.63 2.62
CA ASN A 64 8.04 5.53 1.63
C ASN A 64 6.95 6.41 1.00
N ARG A 65 7.20 7.72 0.95
CA ARG A 65 6.29 8.74 0.38
C ARG A 65 6.41 8.86 -1.15
N ASP A 66 7.43 8.25 -1.76
CA ASP A 66 7.66 8.24 -3.21
C ASP A 66 6.92 7.11 -3.93
N LEU A 67 5.97 6.45 -3.24
CA LEU A 67 5.14 5.42 -3.85
C LEU A 67 4.08 6.07 -4.77
N GLU A 68 4.18 5.76 -6.06
CA GLU A 68 3.27 6.27 -7.08
C GLU A 68 2.21 5.23 -7.44
N LEU A 69 0.95 5.68 -7.59
CA LEU A 69 -0.18 4.82 -7.93
C LEU A 69 -0.78 5.19 -9.29
N TYR A 70 -0.84 4.20 -10.18
CA TYR A 70 -1.31 4.33 -11.54
C TYR A 70 -2.65 3.63 -11.70
N LYS A 71 -3.73 4.40 -11.91
CA LYS A 71 -5.08 3.84 -12.11
C LYS A 71 -5.14 3.06 -13.42
N VAL A 72 -5.65 1.83 -13.36
CA VAL A 72 -5.92 1.03 -14.57
C VAL A 72 -7.27 1.44 -15.15
N LYS A 73 -7.30 1.84 -16.42
CA LYS A 73 -8.55 2.04 -17.15
C LYS A 73 -9.21 0.67 -17.34
N GLN A 74 -10.45 0.52 -16.88
CA GLN A 74 -11.25 -0.65 -17.23
C GLN A 74 -11.59 -0.52 -18.71
N THR A 75 -10.95 -1.33 -19.55
CA THR A 75 -11.46 -1.58 -20.91
C THR A 75 -12.67 -2.47 -20.73
N GLY A 76 -13.85 -1.93 -21.04
CA GLY A 76 -15.14 -2.62 -20.90
C GLY A 76 -15.29 -3.79 -21.86
#